data_AF-Q5ZU27-F1
#
_entry.id   AF-Q5ZU27-F1
#
_cell.length_a   1.000
_cell.length_b   1.000
_cell.length_c   1.000
_cell.angle_alpha   90.00
_cell.angle_beta   90.00
_cell.angle_gamma   90.00
#
_symmetry.space_group_name_H-M   'P 1'
#
loop_
_entity.id
_entity.type
_entity.pdbx_description
1 polymer ?
#
loop_
_entity_poly.entity_id
_entity_poly.type
_entity_poly.pdbx_seq_one_letter_code
_entity_poly.pdbx_strand_id
1 'polypeptide(L)'
;MPSGKGIPSEAMYIRDFEKSLYEYCESRGVQFKKGTFSGLSDNLVSYKDTKENIRTVKCDMVVDCSGSNRMVLKETTHPRRNRSLAPGETTMQITTKI
;
A
#
# COMPACT_ATOMS: atom_id res chain seq x y z
N MET A 1 -5.09 -23.37 -21.68
CA MET A 1 -4.82 -23.30 -20.23
C MET A 1 -3.72 -24.30 -19.93
N PRO A 2 -2.68 -23.97 -19.15
CA PRO A 2 -1.69 -24.97 -18.77
C PRO A 2 -2.37 -25.97 -17.84
N SER A 3 -2.30 -27.25 -18.19
CA SER A 3 -2.83 -28.39 -17.46
C SER A 3 -1.96 -28.65 -16.23
N GLY A 4 -2.26 -27.97 -15.12
CA GLY A 4 -1.55 -28.09 -13.85
C GLY A 4 -1.82 -29.42 -13.15
N LYS A 5 -0.98 -30.43 -13.38
CA LYS A 5 -0.88 -31.57 -12.47
C LYS A 5 -0.23 -31.10 -11.17
N GLY A 6 -0.97 -31.14 -10.05
CA GLY A 6 -0.40 -31.04 -8.70
C GLY A 6 -0.71 -29.78 -7.88
N ILE A 7 -1.64 -28.92 -8.32
CA ILE A 7 -2.12 -27.83 -7.46
C ILE A 7 -3.12 -28.42 -6.44
N PRO A 8 -2.90 -28.27 -5.11
CA PRO A 8 -3.86 -28.74 -4.10
C PRO A 8 -5.25 -28.18 -4.39
N SER A 9 -6.31 -28.97 -4.16
CA SER A 9 -7.70 -28.54 -4.41
C SER A 9 -8.12 -27.29 -3.63
N GLU A 10 -7.42 -27.01 -2.52
CA GLU A 10 -7.64 -25.86 -1.65
C GLU A 10 -6.74 -24.67 -2.00
N ALA A 11 -5.80 -24.83 -2.94
CA ALA A 11 -4.89 -23.76 -3.30
C ALA A 11 -5.64 -22.66 -4.04
N MET A 12 -5.56 -21.45 -3.49
CA MET A 12 -6.12 -20.25 -4.09
C MET A 12 -5.03 -19.47 -4.80
N TYR A 13 -5.34 -18.93 -5.98
CA TYR A 13 -4.46 -17.94 -6.59
C TYR A 13 -4.43 -16.69 -5.74
N ILE A 14 -3.23 -16.20 -5.41
CA ILE A 14 -3.04 -15.00 -4.58
C ILE A 14 -3.86 -13.82 -5.10
N ARG A 15 -3.95 -13.65 -6.42
CA ARG A 15 -4.73 -12.57 -7.05
C ARG A 15 -6.22 -12.64 -6.73
N ASP A 16 -6.80 -13.85 -6.70
CA ASP A 16 -8.22 -14.04 -6.42
C ASP A 16 -8.51 -13.79 -4.92
N PHE A 17 -7.58 -14.20 -4.06
CA PHE A 17 -7.62 -13.91 -2.63
C PHE A 17 -7.54 -12.41 -2.36
N GLU A 18 -6.56 -11.72 -2.95
CA GLU A 18 -6.38 -10.27 -2.83
C GLU A 18 -7.62 -9.54 -3.33
N LYS A 19 -8.16 -9.90 -4.49
CA LYS A 19 -9.37 -9.29 -5.04
C LYS A 19 -10.54 -9.41 -4.08
N SER A 20 -10.78 -10.59 -3.52
CA SER A 20 -11.87 -10.82 -2.57
C SER A 20 -11.71 -9.97 -1.30
N LEU A 21 -10.47 -9.80 -0.82
CA LEU A 21 -10.17 -8.92 0.33
C LEU A 21 -10.38 -7.44 -0.01
N TYR A 22 -9.99 -6.99 -1.20
CA TYR A 22 -10.23 -5.61 -1.66
C TYR A 22 -11.73 -5.29 -1.66
N GLU A 23 -12.54 -6.15 -2.28
CA GLU A 23 -13.99 -6.01 -2.35
C GLU A 23 -14.61 -5.99 -0.95
N TYR A 24 -14.17 -6.87 -0.06
CA TYR A 24 -14.63 -6.89 1.32
C TYR A 24 -14.30 -5.58 2.06
N CYS A 25 -13.06 -5.12 2.01
CA CYS A 25 -12.64 -3.88 2.65
C CYS A 25 -13.41 -2.66 2.12
N GLU A 26 -13.62 -2.58 0.80
CA GLU A 26 -14.42 -1.53 0.18
C GLU A 26 -15.86 -1.55 0.70
N SER A 27 -16.47 -2.73 0.82
CA SER A 27 -17.82 -2.90 1.39
C SER A 27 -17.92 -2.48 2.88
N ARG A 28 -16.78 -2.43 3.59
CA ARG A 28 -16.68 -1.95 4.97
C ARG A 28 -16.32 -0.45 5.06
N GLY A 29 -16.26 0.25 3.94
CA GLY A 29 -15.96 1.69 3.89
C GLY A 29 -14.47 2.03 3.90
N VAL A 30 -13.58 1.06 3.68
CA VAL A 30 -12.14 1.34 3.54
C VAL A 30 -11.91 2.12 2.25
N GLN A 31 -11.20 3.25 2.37
CA GLN A 31 -10.86 4.07 1.22
C GLN A 31 -9.50 3.67 0.62
N PHE A 32 -9.53 3.17 -0.61
CA PHE A 32 -8.30 2.88 -1.35
C PHE A 32 -7.77 4.12 -2.05
N LYS A 33 -6.55 4.54 -1.70
CA LYS A 33 -5.84 5.64 -2.38
C LYS A 33 -4.76 5.03 -3.28
N LYS A 34 -4.97 5.08 -4.60
CA LYS A 34 -3.97 4.64 -5.56
C LYS A 34 -2.85 5.68 -5.64
N GLY A 35 -1.63 5.23 -5.38
CA GLY A 35 -0.45 6.07 -5.41
C GLY A 35 0.71 5.48 -4.62
N THR A 36 1.83 6.19 -4.65
CA THR A 36 3.09 5.77 -4.04
C THR A 36 3.38 6.61 -2.81
N PHE A 37 3.69 5.97 -1.68
CA PHE A 37 4.13 6.67 -0.46
C PHE A 37 5.30 7.61 -0.76
N SER A 38 5.21 8.85 -0.26
CA SER A 38 6.22 9.88 -0.53
C SER A 38 6.77 10.58 0.71
N GLY A 39 6.21 10.31 1.90
CA GLY A 39 6.79 10.81 3.15
C GLY A 39 5.80 10.88 4.31
N LEU A 40 6.35 11.17 5.48
CA LEU A 40 5.61 11.48 6.71
C LEU A 40 5.96 12.89 7.18
N SER A 41 4.97 13.63 7.66
CA SER A 41 5.17 14.93 8.32
C SER A 41 4.13 15.09 9.42
N ASP A 42 4.58 15.27 10.66
CA ASP A 42 3.70 15.39 11.83
C ASP A 42 2.64 14.26 11.89
N ASN A 43 1.36 14.59 11.67
CA ASN A 43 0.22 13.67 11.61
C ASN A 43 -0.32 13.47 10.19
N LEU A 44 0.51 13.70 9.18
CA LEU A 44 0.18 13.59 7.76
C LEU A 44 1.03 12.52 7.08
N VAL A 45 0.37 11.67 6.31
CA VAL A 45 0.99 10.81 5.29
C VAL A 45 0.91 11.52 3.95
N SER A 46 2.02 11.60 3.25
CA SER A 46 2.08 12.10 1.87
C SER A 46 2.22 10.94 0.89
N TYR A 47 1.51 11.02 -0.23
CA TYR A 47 1.65 10.08 -1.34
C TYR A 47 1.55 10.83 -2.68
N LYS A 48 2.16 10.26 -3.72
CA LYS A 48 1.98 10.71 -5.09
C LYS A 48 0.85 9.92 -5.74
N ASP A 49 -0.16 10.60 -6.27
CA ASP A 49 -1.21 9.95 -7.05
C ASP A 49 -0.67 9.45 -8.41
N THR A 50 -1.51 8.75 -9.18
CA THR A 50 -1.13 8.20 -10.50
C THR A 50 -0.77 9.26 -11.54
N LYS A 51 -0.97 10.55 -11.22
CA LYS A 51 -0.60 11.69 -12.07
C LYS A 51 0.57 12.47 -11.46
N GLU A 52 1.33 11.86 -10.53
CA GLU A 52 2.46 12.44 -9.81
C GLU A 52 2.13 13.66 -8.93
N ASN A 53 0.86 13.93 -8.64
CA ASN A 53 0.51 15.02 -7.72
C ASN A 53 0.70 14.56 -6.28
N ILE A 54 1.30 15.42 -5.47
CA ILE A 54 1.43 15.17 -4.02
C ILE A 54 0.07 15.39 -3.36
N ARG A 55 -0.38 14.36 -2.64
CA ARG A 55 -1.58 14.34 -1.83
C ARG A 55 -1.21 14.06 -0.39
N THR A 56 -1.96 14.63 0.55
CA THR A 56 -1.76 14.41 1.98
C THR A 56 -3.02 13.84 2.62
N VAL A 57 -2.83 12.97 3.61
CA VAL A 57 -3.91 12.37 4.41
C VAL A 57 -3.53 12.49 5.87
N LYS A 58 -4.44 13.04 6.68
CA LYS A 58 -4.28 13.07 8.13
C LYS A 58 -4.54 11.68 8.71
N CYS A 59 -3.68 11.24 9.60
CA CYS A 59 -3.83 9.95 10.29
C CYS A 59 -3.17 9.98 11.68
N ASP A 60 -3.76 9.23 12.60
CA ASP A 60 -3.22 9.05 13.95
C ASP A 60 -2.30 7.82 14.04
N MET A 61 -2.43 6.88 13.08
CA MET A 61 -1.64 5.65 13.03
C MET A 61 -1.35 5.27 11.57
N VAL A 62 -0.13 4.78 11.34
CA VAL A 62 0.31 4.24 10.04
C VAL A 62 0.77 2.80 10.26
N VAL A 63 0.30 1.89 9.42
CA VAL A 63 0.71 0.48 9.40
C VAL A 63 1.48 0.21 8.11
N ASP A 64 2.72 -0.26 8.22
CA ASP A 64 3.57 -0.54 7.06
C ASP A 64 3.35 -1.95 6.53
N CYS A 65 2.64 -2.06 5.40
CA CYS A 65 2.42 -3.30 4.67
C CYS A 65 3.22 -3.38 3.37
N SER A 66 4.28 -2.58 3.21
CA SER A 66 5.08 -2.53 1.96
C SER A 66 6.05 -3.72 1.77
N GLY A 67 5.86 -4.79 2.55
CA GLY A 67 6.65 -6.01 2.48
C GLY A 67 8.14 -5.77 2.74
N SER A 68 9.00 -6.35 1.90
CA SER A 68 10.45 -6.20 2.00
C SER A 68 10.94 -4.76 1.73
N ASN A 69 10.12 -3.91 1.12
CA ASN A 69 10.51 -2.53 0.84
C ASN A 69 10.52 -1.65 2.10
N ARG A 70 9.73 -1.98 3.13
CA ARG A 70 9.76 -1.34 4.46
C ARG A 70 9.75 0.20 4.37
N MET A 71 8.90 0.77 3.51
CA MET A 71 8.91 2.18 3.11
C MET A 71 8.77 3.14 4.29
N VAL A 72 7.82 2.88 5.19
CA VAL A 72 7.56 3.73 6.35
C VAL A 72 8.65 3.53 7.40
N LEU A 73 9.11 2.29 7.60
CA LEU A 73 10.22 2.02 8.51
C LEU A 73 11.50 2.75 8.07
N LYS A 74 11.83 2.73 6.78
CA LYS A 74 13.01 3.43 6.25
C LYS A 74 12.95 4.94 6.50
N GLU A 75 11.78 5.54 6.28
CA GLU A 75 11.55 6.98 6.51
C GLU A 75 11.71 7.35 8.01
N THR A 76 11.12 6.55 8.89
CA THR A 76 11.13 6.80 10.35
C THR A 76 12.47 6.50 11.01
N THR A 77 13.24 5.54 10.49
CA THR A 77 14.56 5.16 11.03
C THR A 77 15.71 6.00 10.48
N HIS A 78 15.51 6.69 9.36
CA HIS A 78 16.52 7.57 8.75
C HIS A 78 15.93 8.96 8.47
N PRO A 79 15.49 9.70 9.50
CA PRO A 79 15.04 11.07 9.30
C PRO A 79 16.23 11.89 8.79
N ARG A 80 16.19 12.22 7.50
CA ARG A 80 17.18 12.95 6.67
C ARG A 80 18.27 12.10 6.00
N ARG A 81 18.01 11.72 4.75
CA ARG A 81 18.98 11.87 3.65
C ARG A 81 18.23 12.12 2.34
N ASN A 82 18.27 13.36 1.86
CA ASN A 82 17.84 13.77 0.51
C ASN A 82 18.19 12.70 -0.54
N ARG A 83 17.22 11.90 -1.03
CA ARG A 83 17.37 11.13 -2.27
C ARG A 83 16.04 10.97 -3.00
N SER A 84 16.08 11.32 -4.28
CA SER A 84 15.11 11.00 -5.32
C SER A 84 14.82 9.50 -5.37
N LEU A 85 13.56 9.10 -5.20
CA LEU A 85 13.11 7.72 -5.38
C LEU A 85 12.68 7.48 -6.83
N ALA A 86 13.23 6.43 -7.44
CA ALA A 86 12.86 5.92 -8.76
C ALA A 86 11.48 5.22 -8.74
N PRO A 87 10.74 5.17 -9.87
CA PRO A 87 9.37 4.68 -9.87
C PRO A 87 9.31 3.15 -9.79
N GLY A 88 8.63 2.65 -8.77
CA GLY A 88 8.09 1.30 -8.68
C GLY A 88 6.66 1.41 -8.16
N GLU A 89 5.68 1.03 -8.98
CA GLU A 89 4.26 1.08 -8.62
C GLU A 89 4.00 0.13 -7.44
N THR A 90 3.49 0.65 -6.32
CA THR A 90 2.94 -0.17 -5.24
C THR A 90 1.78 0.59 -4.62
N THR A 91 0.59 -0.02 -4.65
CA THR A 91 -0.64 0.56 -4.10
C THR A 91 -0.58 0.50 -2.57
N MET A 92 -0.65 1.64 -1.89
CA MET A 92 -0.69 1.72 -0.43
C MET A 92 -2.14 1.76 0.06
N GLN A 93 -2.49 0.90 1.03
CA GLN A 93 -3.79 0.97 1.72
C GLN A 93 -3.64 1.90 2.93
N ILE A 94 -4.37 3.02 2.94
CA ILE A 94 -4.46 3.92 4.09
C ILE A 94 -5.81 3.65 4.77
N THR A 95 -5.80 3.04 5.95
CA THR A 95 -7.01 2.84 6.74
C THR A 95 -7.18 4.02 7.70
N THR A 96 -8.19 4.86 7.48
CA THR A 96 -8.64 5.86 8.45
C THR A 96 -9.77 5.23 9.26
N LYS A 97 -9.63 5.12 10.59
CA LYS A 97 -10.78 4.87 11.47
C LYS A 97 -11.56 6.19 11.62
N ILE A 98 -12.87 6.13 11.40
CA ILE A 98 -13.84 7.17 11.83
C ILE A 98 -14.52 6.64 13.07
#